data_AF-A0A812P0I7-F1
#
_entry.id   AF-A0A812P0I7-F1
#
_cell.length_a   1.000
_cell.length_b   1.000
_cell.length_c   1.000
_cell.angle_alpha   90.00
_cell.angle_beta   90.00
_cell.angle_gamma   90.00
#
_symmetry.space_group_name_H-M   'P 1'
#
loop_
_entity.id
_entity.type
_entity.pdbx_description
1 polymer ?
#
loop_
_entity_poly.entity_id
_entity_poly.type
_entity_poly.pdbx_seq_one_letter_code
_entity_poly.pdbx_strand_id
1 'polypeptide(L)'
;MPDPRSDTVERINNRIARAAPSGVWSRADFLDIGTPNAVEKALQRLTSSGQIRRPHRGLYDKPGESGLTGKMVFPPRASFVDAIARRDKLRVLVDGMTAANDLGLTTATPARSTIYADTYPRTIAIEANAGDPRATAPVVYVLDFKRISAKSAFWAGRPAMRVIQALGWFRDDRSNLDTILNGIVRHLSKSPQGEAIIKDLRENIAALPAWMYPIITDIERNVTTKGAEDGPTGMYKAFIDILRSQDEERIALFSSVAASLETRAENVEKDLYVCWMLDFLFNRRQGDPIGLYFKGGTSLSKAYGLIRRFSEDIDIGIYKADLGVPLEADIAALPSVNQQQKTLANQVDEAARVYISGPLKDLLAKEIAAVEAASGQEGLFSIEFGYDAYRDKDALDILVLRYRSVFDTSGGYVEAAVRIEGGARPDPVPAEPRQIEPYLASEMRAGADLTVHGVMTVKPERTFWEKVLILHAMTEMSEKRSLEGNPERPVPDLNRYSRHYYDVHQIWTHPDYGRVTASALELAEASRQHKELMFRAPDHRYDRAIPGSFRLVPTADMGKKLAADYERMSAMIFGTAPSFEAVMTSIEELEKFLNLTLPTVGA
;
A
#
# COMPACT_ATOMS: atom_id res chain seq x y z
N MET A 1 34.72 -17.59 42.62
CA MET A 1 33.27 -17.68 42.29
C MET A 1 32.80 -16.29 41.92
N PRO A 2 32.10 -16.07 40.80
CA PRO A 2 31.54 -14.76 40.50
C PRO A 2 30.50 -14.37 41.56
N ASP A 3 30.47 -13.09 41.94
CA ASP A 3 29.51 -12.55 42.92
C ASP A 3 28.07 -12.79 42.42
N PRO A 4 27.21 -13.51 43.17
CA PRO A 4 25.82 -13.76 42.76
C PRO A 4 25.00 -12.47 42.57
N ARG A 5 25.46 -11.33 43.12
CA ARG A 5 24.86 -10.01 42.87
C ARG A 5 25.21 -9.44 41.49
N SER A 6 26.39 -9.78 40.95
CA SER A 6 26.81 -9.40 39.59
C SER A 6 25.98 -10.12 38.54
N ASP A 7 25.73 -11.41 38.75
CA ASP A 7 24.87 -12.24 37.88
C ASP A 7 23.44 -11.68 37.79
N THR A 8 22.88 -11.23 38.92
CA THR A 8 21.51 -10.67 38.96
C THR A 8 21.39 -9.39 38.12
N VAL A 9 22.34 -8.46 38.25
CA VAL A 9 22.34 -7.19 37.50
C VAL A 9 22.48 -7.44 35.99
N GLU A 10 23.43 -8.32 35.62
CA GLU A 10 23.71 -8.66 34.23
C GLU A 10 22.52 -9.36 33.58
N ARG A 11 21.90 -10.34 34.25
CA ARG A 11 20.72 -11.05 33.75
C ARG A 11 19.51 -10.15 33.58
N ILE A 12 19.28 -9.21 34.50
CA ILE A 12 18.21 -8.20 34.36
C ILE A 12 18.49 -7.29 33.16
N ASN A 13 19.72 -6.77 33.04
CA ASN A 13 20.08 -5.89 31.92
C ASN A 13 19.96 -6.62 30.57
N ASN A 14 20.43 -7.86 30.48
CA ASN A 14 20.35 -8.67 29.27
C ASN A 14 18.89 -8.96 28.88
N ARG A 15 18.00 -9.23 29.84
CA ARG A 15 16.56 -9.40 29.57
C ARG A 15 15.93 -8.11 29.05
N ILE A 16 16.27 -6.97 29.64
CA ILE A 16 15.80 -5.66 29.18
C ILE A 16 16.33 -5.35 27.77
N ALA A 17 17.62 -5.58 27.52
CA ALA A 17 18.26 -5.27 26.24
C ALA A 17 17.70 -6.09 25.06
N ARG A 18 17.32 -7.36 25.28
CA ARG A 18 16.74 -8.21 24.21
C ARG A 18 15.42 -7.72 23.65
N ALA A 19 14.67 -6.94 24.41
CA ALA A 19 13.36 -6.40 24.01
C ALA A 19 13.36 -4.86 23.93
N ALA A 20 14.54 -4.24 23.98
CA ALA A 20 14.70 -2.84 23.63
C ALA A 20 14.57 -2.65 22.10
N PRO A 21 14.04 -1.51 21.62
CA PRO A 21 13.63 -0.33 22.39
C PRO A 21 12.16 -0.33 22.84
N SER A 22 11.40 -1.41 22.57
CA SER A 22 9.93 -1.42 22.70
C SER A 22 9.40 -1.95 24.03
N GLY A 23 10.23 -2.54 24.90
CA GLY A 23 9.81 -3.13 26.17
C GLY A 23 9.71 -2.15 27.35
N VAL A 24 8.78 -2.44 28.26
CA VAL A 24 8.63 -1.78 29.57
C VAL A 24 8.46 -2.84 30.66
N TRP A 25 9.12 -2.66 31.81
CA TRP A 25 9.16 -3.63 32.90
C TRP A 25 8.83 -3.02 34.25
N SER A 26 8.38 -3.88 35.16
CA SER A 26 8.19 -3.60 36.57
C SER A 26 9.09 -4.53 37.40
N ARG A 27 9.17 -4.28 38.71
CA ARG A 27 9.89 -5.17 39.64
C ARG A 27 9.40 -6.62 39.59
N ALA A 28 8.11 -6.84 39.30
CA ALA A 28 7.52 -8.18 39.28
C ALA A 28 8.09 -9.06 38.16
N ASP A 29 8.62 -8.48 37.09
CA ASP A 29 9.07 -9.19 35.88
C ASP A 29 10.44 -9.87 36.00
N PHE A 30 11.09 -9.73 37.15
CA PHE A 30 12.42 -10.26 37.40
C PHE A 30 12.51 -11.09 38.69
N LEU A 31 11.37 -11.42 39.30
CA LEU A 31 11.33 -12.21 40.54
C LEU A 31 11.80 -13.66 40.34
N ASP A 32 11.87 -14.13 39.09
CA ASP A 32 12.48 -15.39 38.68
C ASP A 32 14.02 -15.31 38.59
N ILE A 33 14.60 -14.11 38.53
CA ILE A 33 16.05 -13.90 38.48
C ILE A 33 16.63 -13.74 39.88
N GLY A 34 15.89 -13.14 40.82
CA GLY A 34 16.38 -12.94 42.18
C GLY A 34 15.31 -12.49 43.17
N THR A 35 15.70 -12.34 44.43
CA THR A 35 14.78 -11.91 45.50
C THR A 35 14.28 -10.47 45.26
N PRO A 36 13.09 -10.09 45.79
CA PRO A 36 12.55 -8.73 45.70
C PRO A 36 13.56 -7.61 45.93
N ASN A 37 14.37 -7.72 46.99
CA ASN A 37 15.36 -6.71 47.36
C ASN A 37 16.57 -6.71 46.40
N ALA A 38 17.00 -7.89 45.94
CA ALA A 38 18.10 -8.00 44.99
C ALA A 38 17.74 -7.39 43.63
N VAL A 39 16.52 -7.67 43.13
CA VAL A 39 15.97 -7.08 41.90
C VAL A 39 15.88 -5.56 42.03
N GLU A 40 15.34 -5.05 43.13
CA GLU A 40 15.21 -3.61 43.35
C GLU A 40 16.57 -2.91 43.38
N LYS A 41 17.55 -3.48 44.08
CA LYS A 41 18.92 -2.94 44.09
C LYS A 41 19.57 -3.01 42.71
N ALA A 42 19.32 -4.05 41.93
CA ALA A 42 19.82 -4.16 40.57
C ALA A 42 19.21 -3.10 39.63
N LEU A 43 17.89 -2.95 39.62
CA LEU A 43 17.20 -1.93 38.83
C LEU A 43 17.63 -0.51 39.24
N GLN A 44 17.80 -0.26 40.55
CA GLN A 44 18.32 1.01 41.05
C GLN A 44 19.73 1.29 40.49
N ARG A 45 20.64 0.31 40.55
CA ARG A 45 22.00 0.43 40.01
C ARG A 45 22.00 0.70 38.51
N LEU A 46 21.22 -0.05 37.72
CA LEU A 46 21.11 0.11 36.28
C LEU A 46 20.53 1.48 35.89
N THR A 47 19.58 1.99 36.68
CA THR A 47 19.01 3.34 36.47
C THR A 47 20.05 4.41 36.81
N SER A 48 20.76 4.28 37.94
CA SER A 48 21.80 5.22 38.35
C SER A 48 23.02 5.24 37.41
N SER A 49 23.34 4.13 36.75
CA SER A 49 24.40 4.05 35.74
C SER A 49 23.94 4.48 34.34
N GLY A 50 22.67 4.84 34.16
CA GLY A 50 22.11 5.28 32.88
C GLY A 50 21.88 4.16 31.85
N GLN A 51 22.00 2.89 32.24
CA GLN A 51 21.80 1.76 31.30
C GLN A 51 20.32 1.51 30.97
N ILE A 52 19.43 1.91 31.87
CA ILE A 52 17.97 1.88 31.72
C ILE A 52 17.38 3.18 32.28
N ARG A 53 16.13 3.51 31.93
CA ARG A 53 15.41 4.65 32.53
C ARG A 53 14.26 4.20 33.41
N ARG A 54 13.73 5.16 34.16
CA ARG A 54 12.52 5.02 34.99
C ARG A 54 11.52 6.15 34.66
N PRO A 55 10.81 6.07 33.52
CA PRO A 55 9.89 7.13 33.06
C PRO A 55 8.66 7.33 33.96
N HIS A 56 8.30 6.34 34.78
CA HIS A 56 7.26 6.46 35.80
C HIS A 56 7.61 5.61 37.02
N ARG A 57 7.10 5.97 38.20
CA ARG A 57 7.37 5.21 39.44
C ARG A 57 7.01 3.73 39.24
N GLY A 58 8.04 2.89 39.32
CA GLY A 58 7.93 1.43 39.26
C GLY A 58 7.86 0.84 37.85
N LEU A 59 8.03 1.66 36.80
CA LEU A 59 8.16 1.25 35.41
C LEU A 59 9.55 1.61 34.90
N TYR A 60 10.19 0.69 34.20
CA TYR A 60 11.54 0.81 33.68
C TYR A 60 11.56 0.49 32.18
N ASP A 61 12.37 1.20 31.40
CA ASP A 61 12.54 0.95 29.98
C ASP A 61 14.00 1.09 29.54
N LYS A 62 14.29 0.66 28.31
CA LYS A 62 15.56 0.92 27.64
C LYS A 62 15.28 1.43 26.22
N PRO A 63 15.33 2.75 25.99
CA PRO A 63 15.10 3.34 24.68
C PRO A 63 16.28 3.05 23.74
N GLY A 64 16.02 3.10 22.44
CA GLY A 64 17.03 3.05 21.38
C GLY A 64 17.44 4.46 20.96
N GLU A 65 18.35 4.56 20.01
CA GLU A 65 18.69 5.82 19.35
C GLU A 65 18.31 5.75 17.88
N SER A 66 17.68 6.82 17.38
CA SER A 66 17.40 6.97 15.95
C SER A 66 18.70 7.31 15.23
N GLY A 67 19.17 6.46 14.33
CA GLY A 67 20.35 6.72 13.51
C GLY A 67 20.24 7.95 12.59
N LEU A 68 19.01 8.44 12.37
CA LEU A 68 18.70 9.57 11.49
C LEU A 68 18.61 10.91 12.24
N THR A 69 17.99 10.91 13.42
CA THR A 69 17.71 12.14 14.18
C THR A 69 18.58 12.28 15.43
N GLY A 70 19.24 11.19 15.84
CA GLY A 70 19.97 11.11 17.10
C GLY A 70 19.09 11.31 18.34
N LYS A 71 17.76 11.31 18.19
CA LYS A 71 16.80 11.36 19.30
C LYS A 71 16.55 9.96 19.84
N MET A 72 16.08 9.89 21.07
CA MET A 72 15.75 8.62 21.70
C MET A 72 14.48 8.03 21.10
N VAL A 73 14.53 6.75 20.72
CA VAL A 73 13.36 5.95 20.33
C VAL A 73 12.83 5.28 21.57
N PHE A 74 11.76 5.83 22.14
CA PHE A 74 11.13 5.33 23.36
C PHE A 74 9.99 4.32 23.07
N PRO A 75 9.65 3.44 24.04
CA PRO A 75 8.58 2.46 23.86
C PRO A 75 7.22 3.10 23.51
N PRO A 76 6.38 2.42 22.71
CA PRO A 76 5.04 2.89 22.42
C PRO A 76 4.13 2.83 23.65
N ARG A 77 3.01 3.59 23.63
CA ARG A 77 2.01 3.65 24.72
C ARG A 77 1.54 2.28 25.18
N ALA A 78 1.33 1.34 24.26
CA ALA A 78 0.86 -0.02 24.54
C ALA A 78 1.78 -0.76 25.53
N SER A 79 3.09 -0.62 25.40
CA SER A 79 4.08 -1.25 26.28
C SER A 79 3.93 -0.80 27.73
N PHE A 80 3.58 0.48 27.96
CA PHE A 80 3.30 1.00 29.29
C PHE A 80 2.00 0.43 29.87
N VAL A 81 0.95 0.32 29.06
CA VAL A 81 -0.33 -0.29 29.48
C VAL A 81 -0.11 -1.75 29.88
N ASP A 82 0.63 -2.52 29.09
CA ASP A 82 0.92 -3.93 29.36
C ASP A 82 1.76 -4.12 30.63
N ALA A 83 2.76 -3.24 30.87
CA ALA A 83 3.55 -3.28 32.09
C ALA A 83 2.72 -2.94 33.33
N ILE A 84 1.81 -1.98 33.24
CA ILE A 84 0.88 -1.64 34.33
C ILE A 84 -0.08 -2.80 34.59
N ALA A 85 -0.66 -3.39 33.53
CA ALA A 85 -1.58 -4.51 33.64
C ALA A 85 -0.92 -5.72 34.33
N ARG A 86 0.31 -6.08 33.94
CA ARG A 86 1.10 -7.15 34.58
C ARG A 86 1.40 -6.85 36.06
N ARG A 87 1.87 -5.64 36.34
CA ARG A 87 2.25 -5.21 37.71
C ARG A 87 1.06 -5.23 38.67
N ASP A 88 -0.06 -4.68 38.23
CA ASP A 88 -1.26 -4.49 39.04
C ASP A 88 -2.23 -5.68 38.93
N LYS A 89 -1.88 -6.71 38.13
CA LYS A 89 -2.69 -7.89 37.83
C LYS A 89 -4.09 -7.54 37.30
N LEU A 90 -4.16 -6.51 36.47
CA LEU A 90 -5.41 -6.01 35.91
C LEU A 90 -5.78 -6.75 34.64
N ARG A 91 -7.07 -7.00 34.46
CA ARG A 91 -7.61 -7.33 33.14
C ARG A 91 -7.95 -6.02 32.45
N VAL A 92 -7.35 -5.80 31.29
CA VAL A 92 -7.49 -4.56 30.53
C VAL A 92 -8.20 -4.79 29.20
N LEU A 93 -8.96 -3.80 28.79
CA LEU A 93 -9.65 -3.63 27.52
C LEU A 93 -9.23 -2.27 26.97
N VAL A 94 -8.69 -2.24 25.76
CA VAL A 94 -8.48 -0.97 25.07
C VAL A 94 -9.81 -0.49 24.48
N ASP A 95 -9.97 0.81 24.27
CA ASP A 95 -11.12 1.34 23.55
C ASP A 95 -11.12 0.90 22.07
N GLY A 96 -12.28 0.99 21.43
CA GLY A 96 -12.47 0.48 20.06
C GLY A 96 -11.63 1.20 18.99
N MET A 97 -11.34 2.49 19.15
CA MET A 97 -10.49 3.23 18.21
C MET A 97 -9.02 2.82 18.35
N THR A 98 -8.54 2.67 19.59
CA THR A 98 -7.21 2.12 19.87
C THR A 98 -7.09 0.69 19.34
N ALA A 99 -8.11 -0.15 19.53
CA ALA A 99 -8.14 -1.50 18.98
C ALA A 99 -8.11 -1.52 17.45
N ALA A 100 -8.82 -0.61 16.80
CA ALA A 100 -8.81 -0.47 15.35
C ALA A 100 -7.43 -0.02 14.82
N ASN A 101 -6.76 0.90 15.52
CA ASN A 101 -5.41 1.33 15.18
C ASN A 101 -4.37 0.20 15.37
N ASP A 102 -4.45 -0.54 16.48
CA ASP A 102 -3.59 -1.71 16.76
C ASP A 102 -3.71 -2.78 15.66
N LEU A 103 -4.89 -2.93 15.06
CA LEU A 103 -5.15 -3.86 13.95
C LEU A 103 -4.79 -3.28 12.57
N GLY A 104 -4.33 -2.03 12.49
CA GLY A 104 -3.98 -1.35 11.24
C GLY A 104 -5.19 -0.93 10.39
N LEU A 105 -6.38 -0.84 11.01
CA LEU A 105 -7.64 -0.48 10.34
C LEU A 105 -7.85 1.04 10.25
N THR A 106 -7.07 1.82 11.01
CA THR A 106 -7.09 3.28 10.99
C THR A 106 -5.74 3.84 11.36
N THR A 107 -5.37 4.98 10.78
CA THR A 107 -4.18 5.77 11.14
C THR A 107 -4.46 6.82 12.21
N ALA A 108 -5.73 6.98 12.61
CA ALA A 108 -6.13 7.94 13.64
C ALA A 108 -5.56 7.52 15.00
N THR A 109 -4.65 8.33 15.54
CA THR A 109 -4.09 8.12 16.88
C THR A 109 -4.83 9.00 17.90
N PRO A 110 -5.49 8.43 18.93
CA PRO A 110 -6.16 9.23 19.96
C PRO A 110 -5.15 10.10 20.73
N ALA A 111 -5.53 11.36 21.01
CA ALA A 111 -4.77 12.24 21.91
C ALA A 111 -4.75 11.72 23.37
N ARG A 112 -5.75 10.91 23.77
CA ARG A 112 -5.89 10.28 25.08
C ARG A 112 -6.34 8.82 24.91
N SER A 113 -5.59 7.87 25.44
CA SER A 113 -5.97 6.45 25.42
C SER A 113 -6.88 6.15 26.60
N THR A 114 -8.09 5.64 26.34
CA THR A 114 -8.99 5.17 27.40
C THR A 114 -8.80 3.67 27.56
N ILE A 115 -8.39 3.23 28.75
CA ILE A 115 -8.18 1.82 29.09
C ILE A 115 -9.27 1.41 30.06
N TYR A 116 -10.14 0.50 29.66
CA TYR A 116 -11.08 -0.09 30.60
C TYR A 116 -10.35 -1.20 31.38
N ALA A 117 -10.29 -1.09 32.70
CA ALA A 117 -9.73 -2.11 33.58
C ALA A 117 -10.68 -2.48 34.73
N ASP A 118 -10.47 -3.63 35.37
CA ASP A 118 -11.15 -4.03 36.60
C ASP A 118 -10.56 -3.33 37.83
N THR A 119 -10.45 -2.01 37.74
CA THR A 119 -9.88 -1.15 38.78
C THR A 119 -10.73 0.10 38.97
N TYR A 120 -10.47 0.84 40.05
CA TYR A 120 -11.06 2.15 40.23
C TYR A 120 -10.55 3.11 39.16
N PRO A 121 -11.42 3.95 38.58
CA PRO A 121 -10.99 4.90 37.57
C PRO A 121 -9.84 5.78 38.07
N ARG A 122 -8.81 5.95 37.23
CA ARG A 122 -7.62 6.74 37.54
C ARG A 122 -6.90 7.13 36.27
N THR A 123 -6.18 8.24 36.29
CA THR A 123 -5.37 8.68 35.14
C THR A 123 -3.89 8.60 35.51
N ILE A 124 -3.07 8.05 34.61
CA ILE A 124 -1.62 7.99 34.77
C ILE A 124 -0.98 8.81 33.65
N ALA A 125 -0.17 9.80 34.01
CA ALA A 125 0.63 10.57 33.06
C ALA A 125 2.08 10.07 33.07
N ILE A 126 2.64 9.79 31.90
CA ILE A 126 4.01 9.30 31.73
C ILE A 126 4.72 10.19 30.72
N GLU A 127 5.87 10.75 31.08
CA GLU A 127 6.71 11.50 30.15
C GLU A 127 7.66 10.53 29.44
N ALA A 128 7.32 10.16 28.20
CA ALA A 128 7.97 9.05 27.47
C ALA A 128 9.40 9.38 27.01
N ASN A 129 9.67 10.65 26.71
CA ASN A 129 10.99 11.15 26.31
C ASN A 129 11.76 11.80 27.47
N ALA A 130 11.35 11.58 28.72
CA ALA A 130 12.09 12.04 29.89
C ALA A 130 13.55 11.54 29.83
N GLY A 131 14.49 12.47 30.02
CA GLY A 131 15.93 12.19 29.96
C GLY A 131 16.55 12.21 28.57
N ASP A 132 15.81 12.56 27.51
CA ASP A 132 16.39 12.80 26.18
C ASP A 132 17.06 14.19 26.13
N PRO A 133 18.40 14.27 25.98
CA PRO A 133 19.12 15.55 25.96
C PRO A 133 18.81 16.40 24.71
N ARG A 134 18.16 15.82 23.70
CA ARG A 134 17.82 16.46 22.42
C ARG A 134 16.30 16.65 22.23
N ALA A 135 15.50 16.37 23.25
CA ALA A 135 14.06 16.63 23.23
C ALA A 135 13.76 18.13 23.29
N THR A 136 12.95 18.62 22.35
CA THR A 136 12.52 20.03 22.29
C THR A 136 11.21 20.29 23.04
N ALA A 137 10.44 19.25 23.34
CA ALA A 137 9.18 19.31 24.09
C ALA A 137 8.90 17.97 24.79
N PRO A 138 8.20 17.94 25.94
CA PRO A 138 7.84 16.70 26.62
C PRO A 138 6.76 15.94 25.83
N VAL A 139 6.95 14.63 25.67
CA VAL A 139 5.97 13.71 25.10
C VAL A 139 5.25 13.01 26.23
N VAL A 140 4.05 13.48 26.56
CA VAL A 140 3.25 12.95 27.68
C VAL A 140 2.22 11.94 27.18
N TYR A 141 2.26 10.75 27.72
CA TYR A 141 1.25 9.72 27.57
C TYR A 141 0.25 9.83 28.72
N VAL A 142 -1.01 10.13 28.39
CA VAL A 142 -2.11 10.16 29.36
C VAL A 142 -2.92 8.88 29.20
N LEU A 143 -2.78 7.98 30.18
CA LEU A 143 -3.46 6.69 30.23
C LEU A 143 -4.65 6.79 31.18
N ASP A 144 -5.86 6.78 30.64
CA ASP A 144 -7.09 6.95 31.41
C ASP A 144 -7.76 5.62 31.72
N PHE A 145 -7.57 5.11 32.93
CA PHE A 145 -8.19 3.88 33.38
C PHE A 145 -9.63 4.15 33.78
N LYS A 146 -10.57 3.44 33.16
CA LYS A 146 -12.01 3.45 33.47
C LYS A 146 -12.46 2.07 33.90
N ARG A 147 -13.60 1.98 34.60
CA ARG A 147 -14.15 0.70 35.03
C ARG A 147 -14.71 -0.07 33.83
N ILE A 148 -14.37 -1.35 33.70
CA ILE A 148 -14.94 -2.24 32.68
C ILE A 148 -16.43 -2.48 32.94
N SER A 149 -17.23 -2.47 31.87
CA SER A 149 -18.63 -2.91 31.91
C SER A 149 -18.75 -4.44 32.03
N ALA A 150 -19.75 -4.93 32.75
CA ALA A 150 -19.94 -6.38 32.92
C ALA A 150 -20.05 -7.14 31.58
N LYS A 151 -20.63 -6.50 30.56
CA LYS A 151 -20.80 -7.06 29.21
C LYS A 151 -19.48 -7.22 28.45
N SER A 152 -18.54 -6.28 28.61
CA SER A 152 -17.24 -6.31 27.93
C SER A 152 -16.17 -7.06 28.73
N ALA A 153 -16.36 -7.22 30.04
CA ALA A 153 -15.41 -7.85 30.97
C ALA A 153 -14.96 -9.25 30.58
N PHE A 154 -15.82 -9.99 29.89
CA PHE A 154 -15.47 -11.32 29.40
C PHE A 154 -14.24 -11.31 28.49
N TRP A 155 -14.12 -10.31 27.61
CA TRP A 155 -13.04 -10.21 26.64
C TRP A 155 -11.76 -9.59 27.22
N ALA A 156 -11.78 -9.12 28.46
CA ALA A 156 -10.63 -8.44 29.06
C ALA A 156 -9.44 -9.39 29.26
N GLY A 157 -8.29 -9.04 28.69
CA GLY A 157 -7.08 -9.86 28.71
C GLY A 157 -7.11 -11.11 27.84
N ARG A 158 -8.17 -11.32 27.04
CA ARG A 158 -8.25 -12.46 26.10
C ARG A 158 -7.64 -12.12 24.74
N PRO A 159 -7.11 -13.10 23.99
CA PRO A 159 -6.52 -12.86 22.66
C PRO A 159 -7.44 -12.08 21.72
N ALA A 160 -8.72 -12.44 21.64
CA ALA A 160 -9.65 -11.83 20.69
C ALA A 160 -10.14 -10.43 21.04
N MET A 161 -9.72 -9.88 22.20
CA MET A 161 -10.19 -8.60 22.73
C MET A 161 -10.18 -7.47 21.70
N ARG A 162 -9.08 -7.30 20.98
CA ARG A 162 -8.89 -6.21 20.02
C ARG A 162 -9.82 -6.30 18.83
N VAL A 163 -10.04 -7.51 18.31
CA VAL A 163 -10.99 -7.75 17.21
C VAL A 163 -12.40 -7.32 17.63
N ILE A 164 -12.82 -7.70 18.85
CA ILE A 164 -14.16 -7.36 19.35
C ILE A 164 -14.32 -5.87 19.60
N GLN A 165 -13.30 -5.21 20.17
CA GLN A 165 -13.33 -3.76 20.40
C GLN A 165 -13.34 -2.97 19.09
N ALA A 166 -12.52 -3.38 18.11
CA ALA A 166 -12.49 -2.74 16.79
C ALA A 166 -13.80 -2.90 16.04
N LEU A 167 -14.37 -4.11 15.99
CA LEU A 167 -15.70 -4.32 15.40
C LEU A 167 -16.77 -3.48 16.10
N GLY A 168 -16.73 -3.41 17.43
CA GLY A 168 -17.64 -2.59 18.22
C GLY A 168 -17.57 -1.10 17.87
N TRP A 169 -16.39 -0.58 17.53
CA TRP A 169 -16.19 0.80 17.09
C TRP A 169 -16.88 1.10 15.75
N PHE A 170 -16.76 0.18 14.80
CA PHE A 170 -17.31 0.34 13.45
C PHE A 170 -18.76 -0.11 13.30
N ARG A 171 -19.45 -0.42 14.40
CA ARG A 171 -20.82 -0.97 14.38
C ARG A 171 -21.80 -0.15 13.54
N ASP A 172 -21.66 1.18 13.57
CA ASP A 172 -22.56 2.11 12.90
C ASP A 172 -22.07 2.52 11.48
N ASP A 173 -20.87 2.08 11.06
CA ASP A 173 -20.27 2.32 9.75
C ASP A 173 -20.35 1.07 8.86
N ARG A 174 -21.56 0.77 8.36
CA ARG A 174 -21.81 -0.44 7.56
C ARG A 174 -21.17 -0.39 6.16
N SER A 175 -20.91 0.80 5.62
CA SER A 175 -20.29 0.99 4.30
C SER A 175 -18.85 0.46 4.23
N ASN A 176 -18.14 0.46 5.35
CA ASN A 176 -16.74 0.05 5.42
C ASN A 176 -16.54 -1.35 6.01
N LEU A 177 -17.62 -2.07 6.33
CA LEU A 177 -17.57 -3.32 7.07
C LEU A 177 -16.72 -4.38 6.37
N ASP A 178 -16.83 -4.50 5.04
CA ASP A 178 -16.03 -5.46 4.25
C ASP A 178 -14.55 -5.08 4.21
N THR A 179 -14.22 -3.78 4.14
CA THR A 179 -12.84 -3.30 4.23
C THR A 179 -12.23 -3.60 5.59
N ILE A 180 -13.00 -3.37 6.66
CA ILE A 180 -12.61 -3.65 8.04
C ILE A 180 -12.40 -5.15 8.25
N LEU A 181 -13.33 -5.97 7.75
CA LEU A 181 -13.23 -7.44 7.77
C LEU A 181 -11.95 -7.92 7.08
N ASN A 182 -11.67 -7.44 5.87
CA ASN A 182 -10.47 -7.78 5.13
C ASN A 182 -9.18 -7.33 5.85
N GLY A 183 -9.20 -6.15 6.48
CA GLY A 183 -8.10 -5.66 7.31
C GLY A 183 -7.85 -6.56 8.52
N ILE A 184 -8.90 -6.99 9.21
CA ILE A 184 -8.82 -7.92 10.35
C ILE A 184 -8.28 -9.28 9.89
N VAL A 185 -8.82 -9.85 8.81
CA VAL A 185 -8.34 -11.13 8.24
C VAL A 185 -6.86 -11.03 7.88
N ARG A 186 -6.43 -9.94 7.22
CA ARG A 186 -5.02 -9.70 6.86
C ARG A 186 -4.13 -9.60 8.10
N HIS A 187 -4.57 -8.89 9.14
CA HIS A 187 -3.82 -8.77 10.39
C HIS A 187 -3.68 -10.11 11.10
N LEU A 188 -4.79 -10.86 11.24
CA LEU A 188 -4.79 -12.16 11.92
C LEU A 188 -3.96 -13.21 11.17
N SER A 189 -4.00 -13.21 9.83
CA SER A 189 -3.19 -14.14 9.02
C SER A 189 -1.69 -13.90 9.15
N LYS A 190 -1.25 -12.67 9.45
CA LYS A 190 0.17 -12.29 9.59
C LYS A 190 0.66 -12.28 11.03
N SER A 191 -0.26 -12.24 12.00
CA SER A 191 0.10 -12.13 13.42
C SER A 191 0.49 -13.49 13.97
N PRO A 192 1.61 -13.62 14.69
CA PRO A 192 1.97 -14.85 15.42
C PRO A 192 0.91 -15.28 16.45
N GLN A 193 -0.02 -14.38 16.81
CA GLN A 193 -1.13 -14.64 17.73
C GLN A 193 -2.46 -14.95 17.00
N GLY A 194 -2.47 -14.94 15.66
CA GLY A 194 -3.66 -15.09 14.83
C GLY A 194 -4.49 -16.34 15.13
N GLU A 195 -3.85 -17.51 15.19
CA GLU A 195 -4.52 -18.77 15.53
C GLU A 195 -5.14 -18.75 16.92
N ALA A 196 -4.41 -18.21 17.91
CA ALA A 196 -4.90 -18.10 19.28
C ALA A 196 -6.12 -17.17 19.36
N ILE A 197 -6.13 -16.09 18.58
CA ILE A 197 -7.25 -15.16 18.47
C ILE A 197 -8.47 -15.83 17.83
N ILE A 198 -8.29 -16.56 16.74
CA ILE A 198 -9.38 -17.26 16.03
C ILE A 198 -9.97 -18.36 16.91
N LYS A 199 -9.12 -19.14 17.57
CA LYS A 199 -9.55 -20.16 18.53
C LYS A 199 -10.38 -19.53 19.66
N ASP A 200 -9.92 -18.42 20.23
CA ASP A 200 -10.63 -17.70 21.28
C ASP A 200 -11.97 -17.11 20.80
N LEU A 201 -12.06 -16.65 19.54
CA LEU A 201 -13.32 -16.24 18.92
C LEU A 201 -14.30 -17.42 18.78
N ARG A 202 -13.82 -18.56 18.23
CA ARG A 202 -14.61 -19.77 17.98
C ARG A 202 -15.17 -20.37 19.26
N GLU A 203 -14.31 -20.60 20.25
CA GLU A 203 -14.69 -21.25 21.51
C GLU A 203 -15.65 -20.39 22.35
N ASN A 204 -15.70 -19.08 22.09
CA ASN A 204 -16.44 -18.13 22.91
C ASN A 204 -17.45 -17.32 22.09
N ILE A 205 -17.92 -17.86 20.97
CA ILE A 205 -18.91 -17.22 20.09
C ILE A 205 -20.19 -16.80 20.83
N ALA A 206 -20.60 -17.55 21.86
CA ALA A 206 -21.77 -17.26 22.70
C ALA A 206 -21.62 -15.99 23.56
N ALA A 207 -20.39 -15.49 23.76
CA ALA A 207 -20.12 -14.24 24.48
C ALA A 207 -20.20 -13.00 23.57
N LEU A 208 -20.43 -13.19 22.26
CA LEU A 208 -20.55 -12.10 21.30
C LEU A 208 -21.98 -11.55 21.23
N PRO A 209 -22.16 -10.27 20.84
CA PRO A 209 -23.46 -9.79 20.38
C PRO A 209 -23.88 -10.52 19.09
N ALA A 210 -25.18 -10.82 18.94
CA ALA A 210 -25.72 -11.57 17.80
C ALA A 210 -25.33 -11.01 16.42
N TRP A 211 -25.19 -9.68 16.30
CA TRP A 211 -24.81 -9.03 15.04
C TRP A 211 -23.37 -9.32 14.60
N MET A 212 -22.48 -9.71 15.53
CA MET A 212 -21.08 -10.05 15.23
C MET A 212 -20.92 -11.50 14.75
N TYR A 213 -21.94 -12.34 14.88
CA TYR A 213 -21.84 -13.77 14.54
C TYR A 213 -21.49 -14.01 13.06
N PRO A 214 -22.19 -13.41 12.07
CA PRO A 214 -21.83 -13.58 10.66
C PRO A 214 -20.42 -13.07 10.36
N ILE A 215 -20.07 -11.91 10.92
CA ILE A 215 -18.77 -11.24 10.77
C ILE A 215 -17.62 -12.13 11.26
N ILE A 216 -17.74 -12.73 12.45
CA ILE A 216 -16.71 -13.60 13.02
C ILE A 216 -16.61 -14.92 12.25
N THR A 217 -17.74 -15.46 11.78
CA THR A 217 -17.76 -16.66 10.93
C THR A 217 -17.03 -16.41 9.61
N ASP A 218 -17.21 -15.23 9.01
CA ASP A 218 -16.52 -14.81 7.80
C ASP A 218 -15.02 -14.61 8.04
N ILE A 219 -14.62 -13.99 9.16
CA ILE A 219 -13.20 -13.87 9.54
C ILE A 219 -12.57 -15.25 9.68
N GLU A 220 -13.22 -16.17 10.39
CA GLU A 220 -12.72 -17.52 10.61
C GLU A 220 -12.54 -18.28 9.29
N ARG A 221 -13.55 -18.23 8.41
CA ARG A 221 -13.48 -18.86 7.09
C ARG A 221 -12.32 -18.31 6.27
N ASN A 222 -12.18 -17.00 6.22
CA ASN A 222 -11.19 -16.32 5.38
C ASN A 222 -9.76 -16.38 5.93
N VAL A 223 -9.56 -16.55 7.24
CA VAL A 223 -8.23 -16.83 7.79
C VAL A 223 -7.88 -18.32 7.68
N THR A 224 -8.84 -19.24 7.81
CA THR A 224 -8.59 -20.68 7.64
C THR A 224 -8.25 -21.03 6.19
N THR A 225 -8.84 -20.34 5.21
CA THR A 225 -8.45 -20.48 3.80
C THR A 225 -7.04 -19.94 3.54
N LYS A 226 -6.63 -18.85 4.20
CA LYS A 226 -5.26 -18.31 4.10
C LYS A 226 -4.19 -19.07 4.90
N GLY A 227 -4.56 -19.70 6.02
CA GLY A 227 -3.65 -20.49 6.86
C GLY A 227 -3.43 -21.93 6.37
N ALA A 228 -4.28 -22.41 5.45
CA ALA A 228 -4.11 -23.69 4.76
C ALA A 228 -3.33 -23.55 3.42
N GLU A 229 -2.99 -22.33 3.02
CA GLU A 229 -2.27 -21.99 1.78
C GLU A 229 -0.75 -21.82 2.00
N ASP A 230 -0.13 -22.74 2.72
CA ASP A 230 1.29 -23.09 2.47
C ASP A 230 1.42 -24.05 1.25
N GLY A 231 0.34 -24.18 0.48
CA GLY A 231 0.33 -24.70 -0.88
C GLY A 231 0.18 -23.56 -1.90
N PRO A 232 0.52 -23.79 -3.17
CA PRO A 232 0.39 -22.77 -4.21
C PRO A 232 -1.03 -22.21 -4.31
N THR A 233 -1.16 -20.89 -4.46
CA THR A 233 -2.41 -20.18 -4.78
C THR A 233 -3.14 -20.87 -5.93
N GLY A 234 -4.47 -20.77 -5.99
CA GLY A 234 -5.26 -21.29 -7.11
C GLY A 234 -4.65 -20.87 -8.45
N MET A 235 -4.35 -19.57 -8.56
CA MET A 235 -3.68 -18.97 -9.71
C MET A 235 -2.34 -19.63 -10.04
N TYR A 236 -1.46 -19.84 -9.05
CA TYR A 236 -0.15 -20.47 -9.30
C TYR A 236 -0.32 -21.90 -9.82
N LYS A 237 -1.19 -22.69 -9.22
CA LYS A 237 -1.41 -24.08 -9.65
C LYS A 237 -1.95 -24.11 -11.09
N ALA A 238 -2.98 -23.31 -11.38
CA ALA A 238 -3.57 -23.23 -12.72
C ALA A 238 -2.55 -22.72 -13.76
N PHE A 239 -1.73 -21.73 -13.41
CA PHE A 239 -0.66 -21.24 -14.27
C PHE A 239 0.36 -22.33 -14.60
N ILE A 240 0.83 -23.10 -13.60
CA ILE A 240 1.74 -24.24 -13.83
C ILE A 240 1.09 -25.31 -14.71
N ASP A 241 -0.18 -25.63 -14.49
CA ASP A 241 -0.89 -26.62 -15.29
C ASP A 241 -1.01 -26.17 -16.76
N ILE A 242 -1.26 -24.89 -17.02
CA ILE A 242 -1.25 -24.31 -18.38
C ILE A 242 0.15 -24.39 -18.99
N LEU A 243 1.21 -24.08 -18.23
CA LEU A 243 2.59 -24.15 -18.73
C LEU A 243 3.00 -25.59 -19.09
N ARG A 244 2.49 -26.61 -18.38
CA ARG A 244 2.76 -28.03 -18.65
C ARG A 244 2.03 -28.59 -19.87
N SER A 245 0.97 -27.92 -20.33
CA SER A 245 0.26 -28.30 -21.56
C SER A 245 1.14 -28.16 -22.80
N GLN A 246 0.80 -28.91 -23.86
CA GLN A 246 1.50 -28.81 -25.14
C GLN A 246 1.26 -27.44 -25.78
N ASP A 247 2.19 -26.96 -26.60
CA ASP A 247 2.09 -25.65 -27.24
C ASP A 247 0.84 -25.57 -28.13
N GLU A 248 0.46 -26.64 -28.82
CA GLU A 248 -0.77 -26.69 -29.62
C GLU A 248 -2.05 -26.50 -28.77
N GLU A 249 -2.08 -27.05 -27.55
CA GLU A 249 -3.21 -26.89 -26.63
C GLU A 249 -3.29 -25.44 -26.12
N ARG A 250 -2.14 -24.85 -25.77
CA ARG A 250 -2.04 -23.45 -25.35
C ARG A 250 -2.48 -22.50 -26.47
N ILE A 251 -2.00 -22.72 -27.70
CA ILE A 251 -2.38 -21.95 -28.88
C ILE A 251 -3.90 -22.02 -29.09
N ALA A 252 -4.49 -23.22 -29.01
CA ALA A 252 -5.94 -23.39 -29.15
C ALA A 252 -6.73 -22.65 -28.06
N LEU A 253 -6.31 -22.76 -26.80
CA LEU A 253 -6.92 -22.06 -25.67
C LEU A 253 -6.90 -20.53 -25.87
N PHE A 254 -5.72 -19.97 -26.12
CA PHE A 254 -5.57 -18.52 -26.30
C PHE A 254 -6.32 -18.01 -27.53
N SER A 255 -6.32 -18.77 -28.63
CA SER A 255 -7.04 -18.39 -29.86
C SER A 255 -8.56 -18.39 -29.68
N SER A 256 -9.10 -19.34 -28.90
CA SER A 256 -10.53 -19.39 -28.59
C SER A 256 -11.00 -18.16 -27.81
N VAL A 257 -10.27 -17.81 -26.74
CA VAL A 257 -10.54 -16.60 -25.93
C VAL A 257 -10.35 -15.33 -26.77
N ALA A 258 -9.33 -15.30 -27.62
CA ALA A 258 -9.06 -14.13 -28.44
C ALA A 258 -10.16 -13.86 -29.46
N ALA A 259 -10.75 -14.92 -30.03
CA ALA A 259 -11.89 -14.81 -30.93
C ALA A 259 -13.12 -14.21 -30.23
N SER A 260 -13.41 -14.60 -28.98
CA SER A 260 -14.56 -14.07 -28.23
C SER A 260 -14.36 -12.61 -27.79
N LEU A 261 -13.12 -12.21 -27.52
CA LEU A 261 -12.75 -10.84 -27.16
C LEU A 261 -12.44 -9.93 -28.36
N GLU A 262 -12.56 -10.45 -29.58
CA GLU A 262 -12.19 -9.76 -30.83
C GLU A 262 -10.77 -9.17 -30.76
N THR A 263 -9.81 -9.99 -30.32
CA THR A 263 -8.43 -9.59 -30.15
C THR A 263 -7.43 -10.61 -30.70
N ARG A 264 -6.14 -10.35 -30.47
CA ARG A 264 -5.01 -11.19 -30.85
C ARG A 264 -4.72 -12.23 -29.76
N ALA A 265 -4.41 -13.47 -30.13
CA ALA A 265 -4.14 -14.55 -29.18
C ALA A 265 -2.90 -14.27 -28.30
N GLU A 266 -1.93 -13.54 -28.84
CA GLU A 266 -0.75 -13.04 -28.15
C GLU A 266 -1.11 -12.11 -26.98
N ASN A 267 -2.20 -11.34 -27.10
CA ASN A 267 -2.68 -10.48 -26.01
C ASN A 267 -3.24 -11.32 -24.87
N VAL A 268 -3.96 -12.41 -25.17
CA VAL A 268 -4.52 -13.33 -24.18
C VAL A 268 -3.40 -14.09 -23.47
N GLU A 269 -2.39 -14.56 -24.21
CA GLU A 269 -1.22 -15.17 -23.59
C GLU A 269 -0.52 -14.18 -22.65
N LYS A 270 -0.20 -12.98 -23.13
CA LYS A 270 0.46 -11.96 -22.31
C LYS A 270 -0.35 -11.60 -21.06
N ASP A 271 -1.67 -11.58 -21.19
CA ASP A 271 -2.59 -11.32 -20.09
C ASP A 271 -2.48 -12.33 -18.94
N LEU A 272 -2.29 -13.62 -19.27
CA LEU A 272 -2.03 -14.67 -18.29
C LEU A 272 -0.76 -14.37 -17.50
N TYR A 273 0.34 -14.02 -18.18
CA TYR A 273 1.61 -13.67 -17.54
C TYR A 273 1.51 -12.40 -16.70
N VAL A 274 0.73 -11.40 -17.13
CA VAL A 274 0.44 -10.20 -16.34
C VAL A 274 -0.29 -10.58 -15.04
N CYS A 275 -1.30 -11.45 -15.11
CA CYS A 275 -2.04 -11.87 -13.92
C CYS A 275 -1.18 -12.73 -12.98
N TRP A 276 -0.33 -13.62 -13.51
CA TRP A 276 0.61 -14.37 -12.68
C TRP A 276 1.62 -13.44 -12.00
N MET A 277 2.12 -12.44 -12.71
CA MET A 277 3.01 -11.43 -12.14
C MET A 277 2.31 -10.62 -11.04
N LEU A 278 1.03 -10.28 -11.21
CA LEU A 278 0.23 -9.65 -10.15
C LEU A 278 0.08 -10.57 -8.93
N ASP A 279 -0.11 -11.88 -9.12
CA ASP A 279 -0.14 -12.83 -7.99
C ASP A 279 1.21 -12.86 -7.26
N PHE A 280 2.32 -12.88 -7.99
CA PHE A 280 3.64 -12.73 -7.39
C PHE A 280 3.77 -11.40 -6.60
N LEU A 281 3.42 -10.28 -7.24
CA LEU A 281 3.53 -8.93 -6.68
C LEU A 281 2.56 -8.63 -5.55
N PHE A 282 1.57 -9.46 -5.24
CA PHE A 282 0.66 -9.18 -4.12
C PHE A 282 0.56 -10.31 -3.10
N ASN A 283 0.81 -11.55 -3.51
CA ASN A 283 0.55 -12.73 -2.69
C ASN A 283 1.79 -13.60 -2.43
N ARG A 284 2.82 -13.58 -3.29
CA ARG A 284 3.91 -14.58 -3.24
C ARG A 284 5.31 -14.06 -2.88
N ARG A 285 5.43 -12.80 -2.42
CA ARG A 285 6.69 -12.28 -1.85
C ARG A 285 6.84 -12.63 -0.37
N GLN A 286 7.05 -13.91 -0.06
CA GLN A 286 7.21 -14.35 1.32
C GLN A 286 8.37 -13.63 2.02
N GLY A 287 8.10 -13.10 3.22
CA GLY A 287 9.10 -12.41 4.04
C GLY A 287 9.44 -10.98 3.62
N ASP A 288 8.82 -10.46 2.55
CA ASP A 288 8.99 -9.07 2.13
C ASP A 288 8.11 -8.11 2.95
N PRO A 289 8.69 -7.17 3.71
CA PRO A 289 7.91 -6.21 4.49
C PRO A 289 7.30 -5.10 3.62
N ILE A 290 7.74 -4.94 2.36
CA ILE A 290 7.36 -3.82 1.52
C ILE A 290 5.96 -3.99 0.91
N GLY A 291 5.06 -3.08 1.28
CA GLY A 291 3.74 -2.96 0.70
C GLY A 291 3.77 -2.35 -0.70
N LEU A 292 2.99 -2.94 -1.61
CA LEU A 292 2.77 -2.45 -2.96
C LEU A 292 1.30 -2.10 -3.16
N TYR A 293 1.03 -1.21 -4.12
CA TYR A 293 -0.31 -0.93 -4.63
C TYR A 293 -0.29 -0.82 -6.16
N PHE A 294 -1.34 -1.31 -6.80
CA PHE A 294 -1.49 -1.35 -8.24
C PHE A 294 -2.15 -0.05 -8.73
N LYS A 295 -1.62 0.55 -9.79
CA LYS A 295 -2.06 1.86 -10.29
C LYS A 295 -2.03 1.92 -11.82
N GLY A 296 -2.28 3.10 -12.36
CA GLY A 296 -2.05 3.39 -13.78
C GLY A 296 -3.20 2.98 -14.70
N GLY A 297 -2.90 2.84 -15.99
CA GLY A 297 -3.90 2.41 -16.98
C GLY A 297 -4.32 0.95 -16.79
N THR A 298 -3.36 0.09 -16.43
CA THR A 298 -3.60 -1.34 -16.27
C THR A 298 -4.50 -1.65 -15.09
N SER A 299 -4.46 -0.86 -14.01
CA SER A 299 -5.41 -1.01 -12.92
C SER A 299 -6.85 -0.65 -13.34
N LEU A 300 -7.02 0.41 -14.16
CA LEU A 300 -8.35 0.79 -14.68
C LEU A 300 -8.96 -0.31 -15.54
N SER A 301 -8.16 -0.98 -16.38
CA SER A 301 -8.66 -2.08 -17.21
C SER A 301 -8.90 -3.33 -16.37
N LYS A 302 -7.90 -3.76 -15.59
CA LYS A 302 -7.92 -5.06 -14.92
C LYS A 302 -8.75 -5.13 -13.66
N ALA A 303 -8.71 -4.09 -12.86
CA ALA A 303 -9.39 -4.13 -11.57
C ALA A 303 -10.81 -3.55 -11.64
N TYR A 304 -11.07 -2.65 -12.60
CA TYR A 304 -12.35 -1.92 -12.68
C TYR A 304 -13.09 -2.09 -14.01
N GLY A 305 -12.46 -2.63 -15.06
CA GLY A 305 -13.10 -2.76 -16.38
C GLY A 305 -13.47 -1.43 -17.05
N LEU A 306 -12.88 -0.31 -16.59
CA LEU A 306 -13.26 1.04 -17.02
C LEU A 306 -12.64 1.46 -18.34
N ILE A 307 -11.51 0.89 -18.70
CA ILE A 307 -10.89 1.11 -20.00
C ILE A 307 -10.76 -0.23 -20.71
N ARG A 308 -10.94 -0.22 -22.03
CA ARG A 308 -10.95 -1.43 -22.85
C ARG A 308 -9.73 -1.53 -23.76
N ARG A 309 -8.60 -0.93 -23.37
CA ARG A 309 -7.35 -1.12 -24.10
C ARG A 309 -6.45 -2.11 -23.38
N PHE A 310 -5.78 -2.96 -24.14
CA PHE A 310 -4.73 -3.80 -23.62
C PHE A 310 -3.64 -2.92 -23.00
N SER A 311 -3.17 -3.30 -21.82
CA SER A 311 -2.14 -2.58 -21.11
C SER A 311 -1.07 -3.58 -20.69
N GLU A 312 0.07 -3.46 -21.35
CA GLU A 312 1.21 -4.37 -21.29
C GLU A 312 2.10 -4.17 -20.06
N ASP A 313 1.99 -3.01 -19.43
CA ASP A 313 2.84 -2.54 -18.34
C ASP A 313 2.11 -2.75 -17.00
N ILE A 314 2.79 -3.26 -15.98
CA ILE A 314 2.31 -3.30 -14.59
C ILE A 314 2.90 -2.11 -13.84
N ASP A 315 2.07 -1.12 -13.64
CA ASP A 315 2.36 0.05 -12.82
C ASP A 315 2.13 -0.25 -11.34
N ILE A 316 3.20 -0.34 -10.55
CA ILE A 316 3.11 -0.44 -9.09
C ILE A 316 3.58 0.83 -8.40
N GLY A 317 2.96 1.15 -7.28
CA GLY A 317 3.50 2.08 -6.32
C GLY A 317 3.96 1.37 -5.05
N ILE A 318 4.97 1.95 -4.41
CA ILE A 318 5.55 1.43 -3.17
C ILE A 318 5.19 2.37 -2.02
N TYR A 319 4.73 1.83 -0.89
CA TYR A 319 4.46 2.67 0.28
C TYR A 319 5.75 3.29 0.82
N LYS A 320 5.82 4.63 0.81
CA LYS A 320 6.99 5.41 1.30
C LYS A 320 7.42 5.03 2.71
N ALA A 321 6.45 4.77 3.59
CA ALA A 321 6.70 4.41 4.99
C ALA A 321 7.51 3.10 5.12
N ASP A 322 7.25 2.13 4.23
CA ASP A 322 7.90 0.82 4.30
C ASP A 322 9.35 0.87 3.80
N LEU A 323 9.67 1.83 2.92
CA LEU A 323 11.03 2.11 2.47
C LEU A 323 11.86 2.92 3.49
N GLY A 324 11.25 3.40 4.57
CA GLY A 324 11.93 4.24 5.56
C GLY A 324 12.41 5.59 5.01
N VAL A 325 11.76 6.11 3.96
CA VAL A 325 12.08 7.39 3.32
C VAL A 325 11.22 8.55 3.86
N PRO A 326 11.63 9.81 3.65
CA PRO A 326 10.84 10.97 4.08
C PRO A 326 9.39 10.93 3.58
N LEU A 327 8.44 11.23 4.47
CA LEU A 327 7.04 11.32 4.11
C LEU A 327 6.70 12.71 3.56
N GLU A 328 5.56 12.84 2.88
CA GLU A 328 5.14 14.12 2.30
C GLU A 328 5.02 15.24 3.35
N ALA A 329 4.55 14.92 4.55
CA ALA A 329 4.50 15.86 5.67
C ALA A 329 5.89 16.38 6.06
N ASP A 330 6.91 15.51 6.04
CA ASP A 330 8.29 15.89 6.35
C ASP A 330 8.89 16.79 5.27
N ILE A 331 8.57 16.51 4.00
CA ILE A 331 9.01 17.31 2.84
C ILE A 331 8.32 18.68 2.83
N ALA A 332 7.02 18.73 3.15
CA ALA A 332 6.22 19.94 3.19
C ALA A 332 6.60 20.88 4.35
N ALA A 333 7.12 20.35 5.47
CA ALA A 333 7.51 21.12 6.65
C ALA A 333 8.80 21.96 6.48
N LEU A 334 9.50 21.86 5.34
CA LEU A 334 10.77 22.56 5.10
C LEU A 334 10.59 24.07 4.79
N PRO A 335 11.41 24.96 5.37
CA PRO A 335 11.26 26.42 5.23
C PRO A 335 11.80 27.01 3.91
N SER A 336 12.62 26.29 3.14
CA SER A 336 13.13 26.73 1.83
C SER A 336 12.95 25.63 0.78
N VAL A 337 12.16 25.93 -0.25
CA VAL A 337 11.20 24.95 -0.79
C VAL A 337 11.65 24.31 -2.12
N ASN A 338 12.60 24.88 -2.87
CA ASN A 338 12.86 24.37 -4.23
C ASN A 338 13.94 23.28 -4.31
N GLN A 339 15.13 23.50 -3.73
CA GLN A 339 16.24 22.55 -3.88
C GLN A 339 16.17 21.41 -2.87
N GLN A 340 15.79 21.69 -1.62
CA GLN A 340 15.72 20.67 -0.56
C GLN A 340 14.55 19.69 -0.77
N GLN A 341 13.36 20.18 -1.13
CA GLN A 341 12.23 19.30 -1.45
C GLN A 341 12.53 18.41 -2.66
N LYS A 342 13.18 18.94 -3.69
CA LYS A 342 13.64 18.16 -4.83
C LYS A 342 14.63 17.08 -4.42
N THR A 343 15.57 17.38 -3.52
CA THR A 343 16.50 16.38 -2.98
C THR A 343 15.78 15.27 -2.23
N LEU A 344 14.82 15.59 -1.35
CA LEU A 344 14.05 14.56 -0.62
C LEU A 344 13.17 13.73 -1.58
N ALA A 345 12.50 14.35 -2.54
CA ALA A 345 11.74 13.63 -3.57
C ALA A 345 12.64 12.71 -4.42
N ASN A 346 13.90 13.10 -4.67
CA ASN A 346 14.88 12.24 -5.33
C ASN A 346 15.34 11.07 -4.44
N GLN A 347 15.44 11.26 -3.12
CA GLN A 347 15.73 10.15 -2.19
C GLN A 347 14.62 9.10 -2.19
N VAL A 348 13.36 9.54 -2.29
CA VAL A 348 12.19 8.63 -2.43
C VAL A 348 12.29 7.80 -3.71
N ASP A 349 12.64 8.43 -4.84
CA ASP A 349 12.85 7.71 -6.11
C ASP A 349 14.01 6.72 -6.03
N GLU A 350 15.13 7.14 -5.43
CA GLU A 350 16.32 6.29 -5.34
C GLU A 350 16.06 5.07 -4.45
N ALA A 351 15.35 5.22 -3.33
CA ALA A 351 14.98 4.08 -2.50
C ALA A 351 14.06 3.09 -3.22
N ALA A 352 13.12 3.59 -4.02
CA ALA A 352 12.28 2.75 -4.87
C ALA A 352 13.13 1.99 -5.91
N ARG A 353 14.05 2.67 -6.60
CA ARG A 353 15.00 2.05 -7.56
C ARG A 353 15.83 0.95 -6.88
N VAL A 354 16.39 1.23 -5.71
CA VAL A 354 17.19 0.26 -4.95
C VAL A 354 16.37 -0.98 -4.59
N TYR A 355 15.14 -0.81 -4.11
CA TYR A 355 14.24 -1.93 -3.79
C TYR A 355 13.89 -2.76 -5.04
N ILE A 356 13.54 -2.10 -6.15
CA ILE A 356 13.16 -2.76 -7.41
C ILE A 356 14.35 -3.54 -7.99
N SER A 357 15.52 -2.90 -8.06
CA SER A 357 16.72 -3.48 -8.68
C SER A 357 17.43 -4.55 -7.84
N GLY A 358 17.14 -4.63 -6.54
CA GLY A 358 17.70 -5.60 -5.61
C GLY A 358 16.63 -6.54 -5.05
N PRO A 359 16.07 -6.26 -3.86
CA PRO A 359 15.14 -7.17 -3.18
C PRO A 359 14.00 -7.73 -4.04
N LEU A 360 13.30 -6.88 -4.80
CA LEU A 360 12.17 -7.33 -5.63
C LEU A 360 12.65 -8.23 -6.78
N LYS A 361 13.72 -7.84 -7.47
CA LYS A 361 14.34 -8.65 -8.52
C LYS A 361 14.81 -10.01 -8.00
N ASP A 362 15.43 -10.06 -6.82
CA ASP A 362 15.90 -11.31 -6.21
C ASP A 362 14.74 -12.23 -5.83
N LEU A 363 13.64 -11.68 -5.32
CA LEU A 363 12.42 -12.44 -5.06
C LEU A 363 11.80 -12.96 -6.36
N LEU A 364 11.78 -12.14 -7.42
CA LEU A 364 11.25 -12.56 -8.71
C LEU A 364 12.10 -13.66 -9.35
N ALA A 365 13.44 -13.56 -9.24
CA ALA A 365 14.34 -14.60 -9.73
C ALA A 365 14.11 -15.96 -9.02
N LYS A 366 13.84 -15.94 -7.70
CA LYS A 366 13.46 -17.15 -6.95
C LYS A 366 12.12 -17.71 -7.39
N GLU A 367 11.13 -16.84 -7.61
CA GLU A 367 9.81 -17.25 -8.09
C GLU A 367 9.91 -17.88 -9.49
N ILE A 368 10.68 -17.29 -10.41
CA ILE A 368 10.95 -17.87 -11.73
C ILE A 368 11.55 -19.26 -11.61
N ALA A 369 12.60 -19.43 -10.81
CA ALA A 369 13.23 -20.73 -10.62
C ALA A 369 12.23 -21.77 -10.06
N ALA A 370 11.34 -21.37 -9.16
CA ALA A 370 10.29 -22.23 -8.64
C ALA A 370 9.25 -22.60 -9.72
N VAL A 371 8.86 -21.66 -10.56
CA VAL A 371 7.92 -21.88 -11.68
C VAL A 371 8.53 -22.80 -12.73
N GLU A 372 9.78 -22.57 -13.15
CA GLU A 372 10.49 -23.42 -14.13
C GLU A 372 10.68 -24.84 -13.60
N ALA A 373 11.05 -25.00 -12.34
CA ALA A 373 11.16 -26.31 -11.70
C ALA A 373 9.80 -27.02 -11.61
N ALA A 374 8.73 -26.29 -11.28
CA ALA A 374 7.39 -26.86 -11.18
C ALA A 374 6.80 -27.20 -12.55
N SER A 375 7.02 -26.38 -13.58
CA SER A 375 6.54 -26.65 -14.94
C SER A 375 7.38 -27.71 -15.67
N GLY A 376 8.62 -27.94 -15.23
CA GLY A 376 9.58 -28.82 -15.90
C GLY A 376 10.16 -28.18 -17.17
N GLN A 377 10.14 -26.86 -17.27
CA GLN A 377 10.63 -26.10 -18.43
C GLN A 377 11.69 -25.09 -17.99
N GLU A 378 12.96 -25.40 -18.24
CA GLU A 378 14.08 -24.51 -17.97
C GLU A 378 14.20 -23.41 -19.04
N GLY A 379 14.65 -22.22 -18.64
CA GLY A 379 14.90 -21.10 -19.55
C GLY A 379 13.63 -20.55 -20.20
N LEU A 380 12.49 -20.71 -19.52
CA LEU A 380 11.21 -20.16 -19.95
C LEU A 380 11.18 -18.64 -19.80
N PHE A 381 11.93 -18.11 -18.84
CA PHE A 381 11.95 -16.69 -18.53
C PHE A 381 13.35 -16.08 -18.53
N SER A 382 13.40 -14.78 -18.79
CA SER A 382 14.58 -13.96 -18.46
C SER A 382 14.14 -12.63 -17.85
N ILE A 383 14.93 -12.11 -16.91
CA ILE A 383 14.70 -10.80 -16.29
C ILE A 383 15.83 -9.86 -16.71
N GLU A 384 15.46 -8.70 -17.21
CA GLU A 384 16.35 -7.59 -17.50
C GLU A 384 15.79 -6.28 -16.94
N PHE A 385 16.58 -5.21 -17.00
CA PHE A 385 16.10 -3.87 -16.70
C PHE A 385 15.52 -3.22 -17.96
N GLY A 386 14.58 -2.30 -17.77
CA GLY A 386 14.23 -1.37 -18.85
C GLY A 386 15.42 -0.48 -19.23
N TYR A 387 15.31 0.27 -20.31
CA TYR A 387 16.38 1.14 -20.80
C TYR A 387 15.89 2.59 -20.94
N ASP A 388 16.63 3.53 -20.36
CA ASP A 388 16.41 4.97 -20.49
C ASP A 388 17.23 5.50 -21.67
N ALA A 389 16.58 5.64 -22.83
CA ALA A 389 17.22 6.08 -24.07
C ALA A 389 17.79 7.52 -23.99
N TYR A 390 17.27 8.36 -23.11
CA TYR A 390 17.78 9.73 -22.95
C TYR A 390 19.06 9.79 -22.14
N ARG A 391 19.20 8.87 -21.17
CA ARG A 391 20.36 8.81 -20.26
C ARG A 391 21.38 7.75 -20.65
N ASP A 392 21.10 6.97 -21.71
CA ASP A 392 21.92 5.86 -22.20
C ASP A 392 22.32 4.91 -21.06
N LYS A 393 21.33 4.45 -20.29
CA LYS A 393 21.55 3.56 -19.14
C LYS A 393 20.30 2.75 -18.78
N ASP A 394 20.49 1.72 -17.97
CA ASP A 394 19.40 0.93 -17.41
C ASP A 394 18.45 1.78 -16.55
N ALA A 395 17.15 1.60 -16.78
CA ALA A 395 16.07 2.12 -15.97
C ALA A 395 15.81 1.15 -14.81
N LEU A 396 16.54 1.33 -13.71
CA LEU A 396 16.48 0.46 -12.52
C LEU A 396 15.12 0.45 -11.80
N ASP A 397 14.23 1.36 -12.16
CA ASP A 397 12.82 1.46 -11.76
C ASP A 397 11.89 0.57 -12.62
N ILE A 398 12.41 -0.09 -13.65
CA ILE A 398 11.67 -0.93 -14.57
C ILE A 398 12.31 -2.31 -14.65
N LEU A 399 11.57 -3.34 -14.24
CA LEU A 399 11.92 -4.74 -14.51
C LEU A 399 11.18 -5.22 -15.75
N VAL A 400 11.88 -5.86 -16.67
CA VAL A 400 11.30 -6.48 -17.86
C VAL A 400 11.47 -7.98 -17.73
N LEU A 401 10.34 -8.67 -17.55
CA LEU A 401 10.29 -10.12 -17.57
C LEU A 401 9.93 -10.58 -18.99
N ARG A 402 10.87 -11.21 -19.68
CA ARG A 402 10.59 -11.91 -20.93
C ARG A 402 10.14 -13.34 -20.66
N TYR A 403 9.28 -13.86 -21.50
CA TYR A 403 8.83 -15.25 -21.46
C TYR A 403 8.86 -15.85 -22.87
N ARG A 404 9.04 -17.18 -22.96
CA ARG A 404 8.89 -17.91 -24.22
C ARG A 404 7.40 -17.98 -24.60
N SER A 405 7.03 -17.22 -25.63
CA SER A 405 5.69 -17.27 -26.22
C SER A 405 5.51 -18.53 -27.07
N VAL A 406 4.28 -19.05 -27.11
CA VAL A 406 3.87 -20.09 -28.08
C VAL A 406 3.55 -19.51 -29.46
N PHE A 407 3.56 -18.18 -29.60
CA PHE A 407 3.35 -17.47 -30.84
C PHE A 407 4.66 -16.86 -31.35
N ASP A 408 4.75 -16.70 -32.67
CA ASP A 408 5.84 -15.95 -33.28
C ASP A 408 5.59 -14.45 -33.09
N THR A 409 6.30 -13.84 -32.12
CA THR A 409 6.23 -12.40 -31.86
C THR A 409 7.26 -11.59 -32.66
N SER A 410 8.02 -12.22 -33.57
CA SER A 410 9.03 -11.52 -34.37
C SER A 410 8.37 -10.54 -35.36
N GLY A 411 8.60 -9.24 -35.16
CA GLY A 411 8.02 -8.16 -35.99
C GLY A 411 6.62 -7.69 -35.59
N GLY A 412 6.05 -8.19 -34.49
CA GLY A 412 4.76 -7.74 -33.93
C GLY A 412 4.87 -6.50 -33.03
N TYR A 413 3.75 -5.78 -32.85
CA TYR A 413 3.65 -4.63 -31.95
C TYR A 413 3.61 -5.01 -30.45
N VAL A 414 3.32 -6.29 -30.14
CA VAL A 414 3.22 -6.81 -28.78
C VAL A 414 4.42 -7.70 -28.49
N GLU A 415 5.26 -7.27 -27.58
CA GLU A 415 6.44 -8.02 -27.13
C GLU A 415 6.04 -9.10 -26.11
N ALA A 416 6.64 -10.28 -26.20
CA ALA A 416 6.54 -11.38 -25.23
C ALA A 416 7.30 -11.06 -23.92
N ALA A 417 6.92 -9.94 -23.31
CA ALA A 417 7.50 -9.44 -22.08
C ALA A 417 6.46 -8.69 -21.25
N VAL A 418 6.50 -8.89 -19.93
CA VAL A 418 5.76 -8.12 -18.94
C VAL A 418 6.70 -7.10 -18.32
N ARG A 419 6.32 -5.83 -18.38
CA ARG A 419 7.11 -4.73 -17.82
C ARG A 419 6.53 -4.35 -16.47
N ILE A 420 7.35 -4.23 -15.44
CA ILE A 420 6.95 -3.81 -14.10
C ILE A 420 7.63 -2.47 -13.84
N GLU A 421 6.85 -1.40 -13.81
CA GLU A 421 7.32 -0.06 -13.51
C GLU A 421 6.90 0.31 -12.09
N GLY A 422 7.88 0.66 -11.26
CA GLY A 422 7.64 0.96 -9.84
C GLY A 422 8.14 2.33 -9.41
N GLY A 423 7.43 2.94 -8.47
CA GLY A 423 7.87 4.19 -7.85
C GLY A 423 7.22 4.45 -6.49
N ALA A 424 7.91 5.16 -5.61
CA ALA A 424 7.39 5.48 -4.28
C ALA A 424 6.77 6.89 -4.18
N ARG A 425 6.94 7.73 -5.22
CA ARG A 425 6.40 9.09 -5.21
C ARG A 425 4.88 9.19 -5.17
N PRO A 426 4.08 8.39 -5.91
CA PRO A 426 2.63 8.57 -5.93
C PRO A 426 1.99 8.43 -4.55
N ASP A 427 0.79 8.97 -4.38
CA ASP A 427 -0.06 8.77 -3.21
C ASP A 427 -1.20 7.83 -3.59
N PRO A 428 -1.34 6.65 -2.94
CA PRO A 428 -2.33 5.66 -3.32
C PRO A 428 -3.76 6.02 -2.95
N VAL A 429 -4.01 7.09 -2.19
CA VAL A 429 -5.32 7.34 -1.59
C VAL A 429 -6.28 8.06 -2.56
N PRO A 430 -7.53 7.57 -2.73
CA PRO A 430 -8.08 6.31 -2.22
C PRO A 430 -7.63 5.06 -2.98
N ALA A 431 -7.49 3.94 -2.26
CA ALA A 431 -7.22 2.61 -2.80
C ALA A 431 -8.08 1.55 -2.11
N GLU A 432 -8.35 0.44 -2.79
CA GLU A 432 -9.10 -0.70 -2.27
C GLU A 432 -8.57 -2.04 -2.80
N PRO A 433 -8.71 -3.15 -2.04
CA PRO A 433 -8.37 -4.47 -2.54
C PRO A 433 -9.34 -4.88 -3.65
N ARG A 434 -8.80 -5.39 -4.76
CA ARG A 434 -9.55 -5.89 -5.91
C ARG A 434 -9.15 -7.33 -6.21
N GLN A 435 -10.07 -8.03 -6.86
CA GLN A 435 -9.82 -9.33 -7.48
C GLN A 435 -9.54 -9.12 -8.95
N ILE A 436 -8.57 -9.85 -9.50
CA ILE A 436 -8.17 -9.74 -10.89
C ILE A 436 -8.15 -11.14 -11.49
N GLU A 437 -8.71 -11.28 -12.69
CA GLU A 437 -8.74 -12.53 -13.44
C GLU A 437 -8.09 -12.33 -14.83
N PRO A 438 -7.37 -13.33 -15.34
CA PRO A 438 -6.93 -13.34 -16.73
C PRO A 438 -8.14 -13.57 -17.65
N TYR A 439 -8.04 -13.08 -18.89
CA TYR A 439 -9.11 -13.21 -19.89
C TYR A 439 -9.52 -14.66 -20.16
N LEU A 440 -8.60 -15.60 -20.01
CA LEU A 440 -8.88 -17.02 -20.21
C LEU A 440 -9.67 -17.67 -19.07
N ALA A 441 -9.89 -16.98 -17.94
CA ALA A 441 -10.59 -17.53 -16.79
C ALA A 441 -12.01 -18.01 -17.13
N SER A 442 -12.72 -17.32 -18.04
CA SER A 442 -14.07 -17.70 -18.47
C SER A 442 -14.14 -19.00 -19.28
N GLU A 443 -13.05 -19.41 -19.92
CA GLU A 443 -12.95 -20.62 -20.75
C GLU A 443 -12.36 -21.82 -19.97
N MET A 444 -11.96 -21.61 -18.72
CA MET A 444 -11.33 -22.65 -17.93
C MET A 444 -12.35 -23.64 -17.35
N ARG A 445 -11.97 -24.92 -17.27
CA ARG A 445 -12.82 -25.97 -16.67
C ARG A 445 -13.17 -25.61 -15.23
N ALA A 446 -14.39 -25.97 -14.81
CA ALA A 446 -14.84 -25.83 -13.44
C ALA A 446 -13.80 -26.45 -12.46
N GLY A 447 -13.20 -25.61 -11.61
CA GLY A 447 -12.20 -26.00 -10.61
C GLY A 447 -10.78 -25.44 -10.83
N ALA A 448 -10.49 -24.83 -11.98
CA ALA A 448 -9.27 -24.02 -12.14
C ALA A 448 -9.56 -22.59 -11.66
N ASP A 449 -8.97 -22.22 -10.53
CA ASP A 449 -9.08 -20.86 -9.99
C ASP A 449 -7.90 -20.04 -10.50
N LEU A 450 -8.16 -19.04 -11.33
CA LEU A 450 -7.14 -18.09 -11.83
C LEU A 450 -7.27 -16.72 -11.17
N THR A 451 -8.04 -16.63 -10.09
CA THR A 451 -8.33 -15.37 -9.43
C THR A 451 -7.12 -14.94 -8.62
N VAL A 452 -6.64 -13.72 -8.89
CA VAL A 452 -5.66 -13.04 -8.07
C VAL A 452 -6.41 -12.21 -7.03
N HIS A 453 -6.41 -12.70 -5.79
CA HIS A 453 -7.08 -12.02 -4.69
C HIS A 453 -6.19 -10.94 -4.05
N GLY A 454 -6.83 -9.95 -3.42
CA GLY A 454 -6.17 -9.04 -2.49
C GLY A 454 -5.22 -8.01 -3.13
N VAL A 455 -5.39 -7.73 -4.43
CA VAL A 455 -4.57 -6.74 -5.15
C VAL A 455 -4.99 -5.35 -4.69
N MET A 456 -4.21 -4.73 -3.81
CA MET A 456 -4.46 -3.35 -3.37
C MET A 456 -4.34 -2.41 -4.56
N THR A 457 -5.43 -1.75 -4.95
CA THR A 457 -5.52 -1.01 -6.21
C THR A 457 -6.04 0.40 -5.99
N VAL A 458 -5.35 1.39 -6.57
CA VAL A 458 -5.78 2.80 -6.55
C VAL A 458 -7.14 2.94 -7.22
N LYS A 459 -8.08 3.65 -6.59
CA LYS A 459 -9.42 3.81 -7.12
C LYS A 459 -9.44 4.67 -8.40
N PRO A 460 -10.46 4.51 -9.27
CA PRO A 460 -10.56 5.25 -10.51
C PRO A 460 -10.59 6.76 -10.31
N GLU A 461 -11.15 7.24 -9.20
CA GLU A 461 -11.28 8.66 -8.91
C GLU A 461 -9.93 9.35 -8.76
N ARG A 462 -8.99 8.70 -8.07
CA ARG A 462 -7.61 9.20 -7.93
C ARG A 462 -6.91 9.20 -9.28
N THR A 463 -7.02 8.09 -10.00
CA THR A 463 -6.37 7.93 -11.31
C THR A 463 -6.91 8.95 -12.33
N PHE A 464 -8.20 9.25 -12.28
CA PHE A 464 -8.84 10.28 -13.10
C PHE A 464 -8.20 11.64 -12.86
N TRP A 465 -8.13 12.10 -11.60
CA TRP A 465 -7.56 13.41 -11.28
C TRP A 465 -6.07 13.49 -11.60
N GLU A 466 -5.32 12.42 -11.40
CA GLU A 466 -3.91 12.36 -11.85
C GLU A 466 -3.79 12.53 -13.37
N LYS A 467 -4.70 11.92 -14.14
CA LYS A 467 -4.72 12.08 -15.60
C LYS A 467 -5.17 13.48 -16.01
N VAL A 468 -6.21 14.05 -15.41
CA VAL A 468 -6.64 15.44 -15.67
C VAL A 468 -5.48 16.42 -15.45
N LEU A 469 -4.72 16.26 -14.37
CA LEU A 469 -3.52 17.08 -14.10
C LEU A 469 -2.40 16.84 -15.11
N ILE A 470 -2.24 15.61 -15.61
CA ILE A 470 -1.31 15.27 -16.70
C ILE A 470 -1.70 16.02 -17.98
N LEU A 471 -2.98 15.98 -18.39
CA LEU A 471 -3.49 16.71 -19.55
C LEU A 471 -3.25 18.22 -19.39
N HIS A 472 -3.61 18.79 -18.23
CA HIS A 472 -3.37 20.21 -17.91
C HIS A 472 -1.90 20.60 -18.09
N ALA A 473 -1.01 19.85 -17.42
CA ALA A 473 0.41 20.14 -17.41
C ALA A 473 1.03 20.08 -18.81
N MET A 474 0.59 19.14 -19.64
CA MET A 474 1.12 18.97 -20.98
C MET A 474 0.64 20.05 -21.94
N THR A 475 -0.61 20.48 -21.81
CA THR A 475 -1.13 21.62 -22.57
C THR A 475 -0.39 22.91 -22.21
N GLU A 476 -0.24 23.21 -20.92
CA GLU A 476 0.52 24.37 -20.44
C GLU A 476 2.00 24.34 -20.90
N MET A 477 2.68 23.20 -20.73
CA MET A 477 4.08 23.07 -21.12
C MET A 477 4.26 23.23 -22.63
N SER A 478 3.45 22.52 -23.42
CA SER A 478 3.60 22.47 -24.88
C SER A 478 3.35 23.83 -25.51
N GLU A 479 2.28 24.52 -25.08
CA GLU A 479 1.98 25.86 -25.59
C GLU A 479 3.09 26.85 -25.21
N LYS A 480 3.50 26.87 -23.93
CA LYS A 480 4.57 27.76 -23.47
C LYS A 480 5.87 27.55 -24.26
N ARG A 481 6.33 26.30 -24.39
CA ARG A 481 7.58 25.99 -25.09
C ARG A 481 7.50 26.25 -26.59
N SER A 482 6.32 26.05 -27.19
CA SER A 482 6.08 26.39 -28.58
C SER A 482 6.18 27.90 -28.81
N LEU A 483 5.65 28.72 -27.90
CA LEU A 483 5.74 30.18 -27.96
C LEU A 483 7.16 30.69 -27.70
N GLU A 484 7.89 30.06 -26.78
CA GLU A 484 9.30 30.40 -26.51
C GLU A 484 10.22 30.09 -27.69
N GLY A 485 9.93 29.03 -28.47
CA GLY A 485 10.73 28.63 -29.63
C GLY A 485 12.18 28.25 -29.29
N ASN A 486 12.47 27.97 -28.02
CA ASN A 486 13.83 27.72 -27.54
C ASN A 486 14.28 26.28 -27.89
N PRO A 487 15.34 26.10 -28.71
CA PRO A 487 15.85 24.77 -29.07
C PRO A 487 16.34 23.95 -27.87
N GLU A 488 16.78 24.58 -26.78
CA GLU A 488 17.24 23.90 -25.56
C GLU A 488 16.07 23.40 -24.69
N ARG A 489 14.85 23.88 -24.94
CA ARG A 489 13.63 23.50 -24.21
C ARG A 489 12.53 23.16 -25.21
N PRO A 490 12.70 22.08 -26.00
CA PRO A 490 11.76 21.74 -27.05
C PRO A 490 10.38 21.40 -26.49
N VAL A 491 9.37 21.57 -27.34
CA VAL A 491 8.02 21.03 -27.12
C VAL A 491 8.16 19.52 -26.87
N PRO A 492 7.49 18.98 -25.83
CA PRO A 492 7.58 17.56 -25.50
C PRO A 492 7.13 16.67 -26.66
N ASP A 493 7.73 15.48 -26.73
CA ASP A 493 7.24 14.42 -27.62
C ASP A 493 5.92 13.87 -27.06
N LEU A 494 4.91 13.77 -27.94
CA LEU A 494 3.56 13.30 -27.59
C LEU A 494 3.33 11.83 -28.00
N ASN A 495 4.41 11.11 -28.32
CA ASN A 495 4.35 9.66 -28.52
C ASN A 495 3.85 8.94 -27.25
N ARG A 496 2.95 7.96 -27.44
CA ARG A 496 2.22 7.23 -26.39
C ARG A 496 1.40 8.12 -25.44
N TYR A 497 1.12 9.38 -25.80
CA TYR A 497 0.43 10.32 -24.90
C TYR A 497 -1.09 10.33 -25.10
N SER A 498 -1.58 9.97 -26.29
CA SER A 498 -3.02 9.94 -26.61
C SER A 498 -3.83 9.01 -25.68
N ARG A 499 -3.20 7.97 -25.12
CA ARG A 499 -3.83 7.07 -24.13
C ARG A 499 -4.33 7.78 -22.88
N HIS A 500 -3.71 8.89 -22.47
CA HIS A 500 -4.20 9.66 -21.32
C HIS A 500 -5.55 10.32 -21.63
N TYR A 501 -5.72 10.85 -22.84
CA TYR A 501 -6.99 11.42 -23.31
C TYR A 501 -8.06 10.33 -23.42
N TYR A 502 -7.71 9.17 -23.98
CA TYR A 502 -8.61 8.02 -24.04
C TYR A 502 -9.07 7.57 -22.64
N ASP A 503 -8.15 7.40 -21.69
CA ASP A 503 -8.49 6.96 -20.34
C ASP A 503 -9.38 7.98 -19.61
N VAL A 504 -9.14 9.29 -19.79
CA VAL A 504 -10.01 10.35 -19.24
C VAL A 504 -11.39 10.31 -19.90
N HIS A 505 -11.46 10.16 -21.22
CA HIS A 505 -12.70 10.00 -21.96
C HIS A 505 -13.53 8.82 -21.43
N GLN A 506 -12.90 7.65 -21.24
CA GLN A 506 -13.58 6.46 -20.74
C GLN A 506 -14.17 6.68 -19.35
N ILE A 507 -13.41 7.25 -18.42
CA ILE A 507 -13.93 7.52 -17.07
C ILE A 507 -15.01 8.62 -17.09
N TRP A 508 -14.78 9.71 -17.81
CA TRP A 508 -15.71 10.84 -17.89
C TRP A 508 -17.06 10.47 -18.50
N THR A 509 -17.06 9.61 -19.52
CA THR A 509 -18.29 9.16 -20.18
C THR A 509 -18.95 7.99 -19.48
N HIS A 510 -18.30 7.37 -18.49
CA HIS A 510 -18.90 6.27 -17.73
C HIS A 510 -20.03 6.76 -16.83
N PRO A 511 -21.24 6.16 -16.88
CA PRO A 511 -22.41 6.60 -16.10
C PRO A 511 -22.14 6.70 -14.59
N ASP A 512 -21.48 5.69 -14.02
CA ASP A 512 -21.27 5.61 -12.56
C ASP A 512 -20.05 6.40 -12.06
N TYR A 513 -19.09 6.73 -12.94
CA TYR A 513 -17.84 7.38 -12.53
C TYR A 513 -17.75 8.84 -12.98
N GLY A 514 -18.18 9.19 -14.18
CA GLY A 514 -17.80 10.46 -14.83
C GLY A 514 -18.03 11.71 -14.00
N ARG A 515 -19.30 12.10 -13.83
CA ARG A 515 -19.65 13.32 -13.08
C ARG A 515 -19.34 13.22 -11.59
N VAL A 516 -19.50 12.04 -10.99
CA VAL A 516 -19.22 11.82 -9.57
C VAL A 516 -17.75 12.08 -9.28
N THR A 517 -16.86 11.48 -10.08
CA THR A 517 -15.41 11.65 -9.96
C THR A 517 -14.98 13.09 -10.22
N ALA A 518 -15.46 13.70 -11.30
CA ALA A 518 -15.12 15.07 -11.66
C ALA A 518 -15.64 16.11 -10.66
N SER A 519 -16.62 15.76 -9.82
CA SER A 519 -17.15 16.63 -8.77
C SER A 519 -16.39 16.48 -7.43
N ALA A 520 -15.48 15.51 -7.30
CA ALA A 520 -14.69 15.28 -6.09
C ALA A 520 -13.53 16.29 -5.95
N LEU A 521 -13.86 17.58 -5.77
CA LEU A 521 -12.88 18.68 -5.78
C LEU A 521 -11.84 18.60 -4.66
N GLU A 522 -12.18 18.01 -3.52
CA GLU A 522 -11.20 17.77 -2.44
C GLU A 522 -10.10 16.81 -2.89
N LEU A 523 -10.46 15.77 -3.65
CA LEU A 523 -9.50 14.82 -4.21
C LEU A 523 -8.69 15.47 -5.35
N ALA A 524 -9.31 16.36 -6.13
CA ALA A 524 -8.62 17.18 -7.12
C ALA A 524 -7.50 18.01 -6.48
N GLU A 525 -7.83 18.73 -5.40
CA GLU A 525 -6.89 19.58 -4.68
C GLU A 525 -5.78 18.77 -4.01
N ALA A 526 -6.11 17.65 -3.37
CA ALA A 526 -5.11 16.74 -2.80
C ALA A 526 -4.14 16.20 -3.88
N SER A 527 -4.68 15.83 -5.05
CA SER A 527 -3.87 15.37 -6.19
C SER A 527 -2.97 16.49 -6.74
N ARG A 528 -3.48 17.73 -6.80
CA ARG A 528 -2.75 18.92 -7.26
C ARG A 528 -1.60 19.27 -6.32
N GLN A 529 -1.87 19.36 -5.01
CA GLN A 529 -0.85 19.62 -3.98
C GLN A 529 0.26 18.55 -4.00
N HIS A 530 -0.13 17.29 -4.14
CA HIS A 530 0.80 16.18 -4.28
C HIS A 530 1.70 16.34 -5.51
N LYS A 531 1.14 16.69 -6.67
CA LYS A 531 1.92 16.95 -7.90
C LYS A 531 2.85 18.15 -7.76
N GLU A 532 2.41 19.23 -7.11
CA GLU A 532 3.24 20.40 -6.84
C GLU A 532 4.43 20.09 -5.93
N LEU A 533 4.25 19.21 -4.95
CA LEU A 533 5.28 18.83 -4.00
C LEU A 533 6.26 17.81 -4.59
N MET A 534 5.73 16.71 -5.13
CA MET A 534 6.52 15.52 -5.50
C MET A 534 6.98 15.50 -6.95
N PHE A 535 6.34 16.28 -7.83
CA PHE A 535 6.59 16.29 -9.27
C PHE A 535 6.75 17.71 -9.83
N ARG A 536 7.27 18.63 -9.02
CA ARG A 536 7.37 20.04 -9.37
C ARG A 536 8.14 20.27 -10.66
N ALA A 537 7.45 20.81 -11.67
CA ALA A 537 8.05 21.36 -12.87
C ALA A 537 7.35 22.70 -13.18
N PRO A 538 8.09 23.83 -13.27
CA PRO A 538 7.46 25.14 -13.46
C PRO A 538 6.58 25.27 -14.71
N ASP A 539 6.88 24.52 -15.78
CA ASP A 539 6.09 24.55 -17.01
C ASP A 539 4.75 23.80 -16.88
N HIS A 540 4.57 22.94 -15.87
CA HIS A 540 3.32 22.19 -15.67
C HIS A 540 2.18 23.05 -15.13
N ARG A 541 2.51 24.20 -14.53
CA ARG A 541 1.56 25.18 -14.00
C ARG A 541 0.43 24.58 -13.14
N TYR A 542 0.77 23.64 -12.26
CA TYR A 542 -0.18 23.10 -11.29
C TYR A 542 -0.77 24.17 -10.35
N ASP A 543 -0.13 25.34 -10.24
CA ASP A 543 -0.66 26.53 -9.56
C ASP A 543 -1.95 27.07 -10.21
N ARG A 544 -2.16 26.76 -11.51
CA ARG A 544 -3.35 27.14 -12.30
C ARG A 544 -4.34 26.00 -12.46
N ALA A 545 -4.04 24.80 -12.01
CA ALA A 545 -4.91 23.63 -12.15
C ALA A 545 -6.00 23.61 -11.05
N ILE A 546 -6.77 24.69 -10.97
CA ILE A 546 -7.85 24.92 -10.00
C ILE A 546 -9.20 25.07 -10.72
N PRO A 547 -10.34 24.86 -10.04
CA PRO A 547 -11.66 25.07 -10.63
C PRO A 547 -11.79 26.44 -11.28
N GLY A 548 -12.30 26.48 -12.51
CA GLY A 548 -12.39 27.70 -13.32
C GLY A 548 -11.22 27.93 -14.29
N SER A 549 -10.09 27.23 -14.15
CA SER A 549 -8.89 27.48 -14.97
C SER A 549 -8.16 26.24 -15.48
N PHE A 550 -8.80 25.07 -15.50
CA PHE A 550 -8.25 23.88 -16.13
C PHE A 550 -8.10 24.06 -17.65
N ARG A 551 -7.04 23.47 -18.22
CA ARG A 551 -6.74 23.50 -19.66
C ARG A 551 -6.38 22.11 -20.17
N LEU A 552 -7.39 21.35 -20.54
CA LEU A 552 -7.31 19.98 -20.99
C LEU A 552 -7.31 19.88 -22.52
N VAL A 553 -7.99 20.79 -23.20
CA VAL A 553 -8.10 20.80 -24.66
C VAL A 553 -6.73 21.14 -25.27
N PRO A 554 -6.16 20.28 -26.12
CA PRO A 554 -4.84 20.50 -26.70
C PRO A 554 -4.87 21.66 -27.71
N THR A 555 -3.72 22.30 -27.93
CA THR A 555 -3.59 23.25 -29.05
C THR A 555 -3.76 22.53 -30.40
N ALA A 556 -4.04 23.26 -31.48
CA ALA A 556 -4.25 22.66 -32.80
C ALA A 556 -3.09 21.76 -33.26
N ASP A 557 -1.84 22.18 -33.03
CA ASP A 557 -0.66 21.40 -33.40
C ASP A 557 -0.42 20.19 -32.49
N MET A 558 -0.72 20.32 -31.19
CA MET A 558 -0.75 19.17 -30.29
C MET A 558 -1.82 18.17 -30.72
N GLY A 559 -3.01 18.64 -31.09
CA GLY A 559 -4.13 17.82 -31.57
C GLY A 559 -3.74 16.96 -32.77
N LYS A 560 -3.02 17.50 -33.76
CA LYS A 560 -2.50 16.73 -34.91
C LYS A 560 -1.56 15.61 -34.47
N LYS A 561 -0.64 15.89 -33.55
CA LYS A 561 0.31 14.89 -33.02
C LYS A 561 -0.41 13.80 -32.22
N LEU A 562 -1.37 14.20 -31.39
CA LEU A 562 -2.20 13.28 -30.60
C LEU A 562 -3.09 12.41 -31.50
N ALA A 563 -3.62 12.94 -32.60
CA ALA A 563 -4.39 12.16 -33.57
C ALA A 563 -3.54 11.06 -34.21
N ALA A 564 -2.33 11.41 -34.68
CA ALA A 564 -1.39 10.44 -35.25
C ALA A 564 -0.94 9.38 -34.23
N ASP A 565 -0.79 9.76 -32.96
CA ASP A 565 -0.51 8.82 -31.88
C ASP A 565 -1.70 7.91 -31.55
N TYR A 566 -2.92 8.47 -31.56
CA TYR A 566 -4.15 7.76 -31.30
C TYR A 566 -4.46 6.70 -32.37
N GLU A 567 -4.19 7.00 -33.64
CA GLU A 567 -4.31 6.02 -34.73
C GLU A 567 -3.49 4.76 -34.43
N ARG A 568 -2.22 4.92 -34.02
CA ARG A 568 -1.37 3.79 -33.64
C ARG A 568 -1.88 3.07 -32.39
N MET A 569 -2.29 3.83 -31.38
CA MET A 569 -2.77 3.28 -30.12
C MET A 569 -4.11 2.55 -30.27
N SER A 570 -4.96 2.95 -31.22
CA SER A 570 -6.33 2.41 -31.38
C SER A 570 -6.36 0.92 -31.69
N ALA A 571 -5.29 0.39 -32.29
CA ALA A 571 -5.09 -1.05 -32.49
C ALA A 571 -4.99 -1.86 -31.18
N MET A 572 -4.75 -1.21 -30.03
CA MET A 572 -4.72 -1.84 -28.71
C MET A 572 -6.10 -1.85 -28.00
N ILE A 573 -7.12 -1.17 -28.54
CA ILE A 573 -8.45 -1.14 -27.94
C ILE A 573 -9.23 -2.39 -28.37
N PHE A 574 -9.80 -3.09 -27.39
CA PHE A 574 -10.75 -4.18 -27.62
C PHE A 574 -12.09 -3.64 -28.11
N GLY A 575 -12.64 -4.29 -29.13
CA GLY A 575 -13.90 -3.89 -29.77
C GLY A 575 -13.80 -2.57 -30.54
N THR A 576 -14.92 -1.85 -30.66
CA THR A 576 -14.97 -0.59 -31.40
C THR A 576 -14.36 0.56 -30.60
N ALA A 577 -13.18 1.01 -31.03
CA ALA A 577 -12.55 2.21 -30.48
C ALA A 577 -13.39 3.47 -30.78
N PRO A 578 -13.54 4.41 -29.82
CA PRO A 578 -14.16 5.70 -30.10
C PRO A 578 -13.32 6.49 -31.12
N SER A 579 -13.95 7.32 -31.94
CA SER A 579 -13.22 8.21 -32.83
C SER A 579 -12.40 9.23 -32.03
N PHE A 580 -11.27 9.67 -32.58
CA PHE A 580 -10.47 10.72 -31.93
C PHE A 580 -11.29 12.00 -31.69
N GLU A 581 -12.18 12.34 -32.62
CA GLU A 581 -13.12 13.45 -32.47
C GLU A 581 -14.06 13.28 -31.27
N ALA A 582 -14.62 12.08 -31.05
CA ALA A 582 -15.46 11.80 -29.89
C ALA A 582 -14.68 11.92 -28.57
N VAL A 583 -13.42 11.46 -28.56
CA VAL A 583 -12.52 11.64 -27.41
C VAL A 583 -12.33 13.14 -27.15
N MET A 584 -11.97 13.94 -28.15
CA MET A 584 -11.77 15.39 -28.00
C MET A 584 -13.04 16.12 -27.54
N THR A 585 -14.20 15.82 -28.13
CA THR A 585 -15.49 16.40 -27.71
C THR A 585 -15.75 16.18 -26.22
N SER A 586 -15.50 14.96 -25.73
CA SER A 586 -15.69 14.66 -24.30
C SER A 586 -14.70 15.41 -23.39
N ILE A 587 -13.51 15.72 -23.89
CA ILE A 587 -12.48 16.47 -23.16
C ILE A 587 -12.86 17.96 -23.10
N GLU A 588 -13.41 18.51 -24.18
CA GLU A 588 -13.99 19.86 -24.17
C GLU A 588 -15.17 19.97 -23.20
N GLU A 589 -16.05 18.96 -23.16
CA GLU A 589 -17.17 18.91 -22.21
C GLU A 589 -16.68 18.85 -20.76
N LEU A 590 -15.67 18.03 -20.47
CA LEU A 590 -15.06 17.95 -19.16
C LEU A 590 -14.40 19.27 -18.77
N GLU A 591 -13.60 19.89 -19.65
CA GLU A 591 -12.98 21.19 -19.37
C GLU A 591 -14.03 22.25 -19.06
N LYS A 592 -15.10 22.33 -19.87
CA LYS A 592 -16.24 23.23 -19.60
C LYS A 592 -16.85 22.93 -18.23
N PHE A 593 -17.11 21.66 -17.91
CA PHE A 593 -17.67 21.28 -16.61
C PHE A 593 -16.81 21.74 -15.43
N LEU A 594 -15.50 21.46 -15.48
CA LEU A 594 -14.54 21.83 -14.43
C LEU A 594 -14.34 23.34 -14.31
N ASN A 595 -14.56 24.09 -15.40
CA ASN A 595 -14.40 25.54 -15.43
C ASN A 595 -15.70 26.32 -15.15
N LEU A 596 -16.86 25.67 -15.20
CA LEU A 596 -18.15 26.27 -14.83
C LEU A 596 -18.37 26.32 -13.30
N THR A 597 -17.63 25.54 -12.53
CA THR A 597 -17.73 25.54 -11.07
C THR A 597 -17.06 26.81 -10.52
N LEU A 598 -17.85 27.87 -10.27
CA LEU A 598 -17.37 29.09 -9.62
C LEU A 598 -16.77 28.73 -8.24
N PRO A 599 -15.68 29.40 -7.81
CA PRO A 599 -15.18 29.23 -6.45
C PRO A 599 -16.30 29.60 -5.49
N THR A 600 -16.67 28.68 -4.60
CA THR A 600 -17.36 29.05 -3.35
C THR A 600 -16.39 29.90 -2.56
N VAL A 601 -16.43 31.21 -2.81
CA VAL A 601 -15.80 32.23 -1.98
C VAL A 601 -16.58 32.25 -0.66
N GLY A 602 -16.11 31.45 0.31
CA GLY A 602 -16.50 31.56 1.71
C GLY A 602 -15.59 32.57 2.40
N ALA A 603 -16.17 33.71 2.76
CA ALA A 603 -15.60 34.75 3.61
C ALA A 603 -15.44 34.28 5.07
#